data_AF-A0A815VSU8-F1
#
_entry.id   AF-A0A815VSU8-F1
#
_cell.length_a   1.000
_cell.length_b   1.000
_cell.length_c   1.000
_cell.angle_alpha   90.00
_cell.angle_beta   90.00
_cell.angle_gamma   90.00
#
_symmetry.space_group_name_H-M   'P 1'
#
loop_
_entity.id
_entity.type
_entity.pdbx_description
1 polymer ?
#
loop_
_entity_poly.entity_id
_entity_poly.type
_entity_poly.pdbx_seq_one_letter_code
_entity_poly.pdbx_strand_id
1 'polypeptide(L)'
;MTLEGSNITDTSLLSTGSSWTLIYSGPTGISNITIPPRSTYVDVQNFTNIHRFKSYRFIMTSQRDVATNLQYSEAHLLGYV
;
A
#
# COMPACT_ATOMS: atom_id res chain seq x y z
N MET A 1 -3.76 5.68 -1.65
CA MET A 1 -3.45 4.36 -1.06
C MET A 1 -3.11 4.56 0.39
N THR A 2 -3.53 3.64 1.25
CA THR A 2 -2.98 3.55 2.60
C THR A 2 -2.06 2.34 2.74
N LEU A 3 -1.00 2.50 3.52
CA LEU A 3 -0.20 1.42 4.07
C LEU A 3 -0.37 1.48 5.58
N GLU A 4 -0.67 0.34 6.16
CA GLU A 4 -1.00 0.20 7.57
C GLU A 4 -0.29 -1.02 8.15
N GLY A 5 0.02 -0.94 9.44
CA GLY A 5 0.72 -2.00 10.18
C GLY A 5 -0.06 -2.49 11.39
N SER A 6 0.16 -3.74 11.77
CA SER A 6 -0.43 -4.34 12.97
C SER A 6 0.57 -5.07 13.86
N ASN A 7 0.43 -4.78 15.16
CA ASN A 7 0.84 -5.53 16.35
C ASN A 7 0.34 -6.97 16.51
N ILE A 8 -0.88 -7.20 16.00
CA ILE A 8 -1.77 -8.21 16.55
C ILE A 8 -1.28 -9.60 16.19
N THR A 9 -1.26 -10.47 17.20
CA THR A 9 -0.84 -11.87 17.06
C THR A 9 -1.98 -12.80 16.67
N ASP A 10 -3.22 -12.47 17.06
CA ASP A 10 -4.42 -13.20 16.63
C ASP A 10 -4.83 -12.77 15.21
N THR A 11 -4.57 -13.65 14.25
CA THR A 11 -4.80 -13.37 12.83
C THR A 11 -6.29 -13.20 12.49
N SER A 12 -7.21 -13.72 13.31
CA SER A 12 -8.65 -13.55 13.07
C SER A 12 -9.08 -12.07 13.15
N LEU A 13 -8.39 -11.29 13.98
CA LEU A 13 -8.65 -9.87 14.18
C LEU A 13 -8.05 -8.99 13.08
N LEU A 14 -7.19 -9.51 12.20
CA LEU A 14 -6.63 -8.73 11.07
C LEU A 14 -7.71 -8.34 10.04
N SER A 15 -8.88 -8.97 10.10
CA SER A 15 -10.06 -8.60 9.32
C SER A 15 -10.74 -7.29 9.77
N THR A 16 -10.48 -6.83 11.00
CA THR A 16 -11.11 -5.63 11.56
C THR A 16 -10.23 -4.40 11.35
N GLY A 17 -10.83 -3.25 11.01
CA GLY A 17 -10.10 -2.01 10.76
C GLY A 17 -9.36 -1.46 11.99
N SER A 18 -9.90 -1.67 13.19
CA SER A 18 -9.30 -1.24 14.47
C SER A 18 -7.97 -1.90 14.78
N SER A 19 -7.64 -3.01 14.11
CA SER A 19 -6.39 -3.75 14.29
C SER A 19 -5.19 -3.09 13.61
N TRP A 20 -5.40 -2.00 12.88
CA TRP A 20 -4.41 -1.41 11.99
C TRP A 20 -4.05 0.02 12.39
N THR A 21 -2.76 0.30 12.41
CA THR A 21 -2.21 1.64 12.60
C THR A 21 -1.77 2.19 11.25
N LEU A 22 -2.21 3.40 10.91
CA LEU A 22 -1.82 4.06 9.67
C LEU A 22 -0.33 4.41 9.67
N ILE A 23 0.38 3.94 8.65
CA ILE A 23 1.81 4.23 8.43
C ILE A 23 1.96 5.31 7.35
N TYR A 24 1.19 5.18 6.26
CA TYR A 24 1.23 6.10 5.13
C TYR A 24 -0.15 6.23 4.50
N SER A 25 -0.51 7.44 4.10
CA SER A 25 -1.68 7.74 3.28
C SER A 25 -1.29 8.73 2.20
N GLY A 26 -1.31 8.30 0.94
CA GLY A 26 -0.87 9.14 -0.16
C GLY A 26 -0.89 8.47 -1.52
N PRO A 27 -0.19 9.08 -2.49
CA PRO A 27 -0.01 8.54 -3.84
C PRO A 27 0.60 7.13 -3.85
N THR A 28 0.38 6.40 -4.94
CA THR A 28 1.04 5.11 -5.21
C THR A 28 2.28 5.24 -6.09
N GLY A 29 2.59 6.45 -6.57
CA GLY A 29 3.54 6.68 -7.66
C GLY A 29 2.94 6.48 -9.06
N ILE A 30 1.75 5.88 -9.17
CA ILE A 30 1.07 5.64 -10.46
C ILE A 30 0.35 6.90 -10.97
N SER A 31 0.02 7.82 -10.07
CA SER A 31 -0.77 9.03 -10.38
C SER A 31 -0.14 9.93 -11.44
N ASN A 32 1.18 9.88 -11.60
CA ASN A 32 1.91 10.72 -12.56
C ASN A 32 1.95 10.14 -13.98
N ILE A 33 1.43 8.93 -14.21
CA ILE A 33 1.63 8.23 -15.49
C ILE A 33 0.31 8.13 -16.24
N THR A 34 0.04 8.99 -17.22
CA THR A 34 -1.25 9.07 -17.95
C THR A 34 -1.67 7.74 -18.59
N ILE A 35 -0.72 6.96 -19.11
CA ILE A 35 -0.89 5.56 -19.56
C ILE A 35 0.43 4.83 -19.26
N PRO A 36 0.58 4.14 -18.12
CA PRO A 36 1.79 3.37 -17.88
C PRO A 36 1.85 2.27 -18.93
N PRO A 37 2.98 2.10 -19.63
CA PRO A 37 3.22 0.85 -20.33
C PRO A 37 3.00 -0.28 -19.32
N ARG A 38 2.21 -1.27 -19.71
CA ARG A 38 2.10 -2.50 -18.91
C ARG A 38 3.54 -3.02 -18.74
N SER A 39 3.94 -3.33 -17.51
CA SER A 39 5.29 -3.79 -17.13
C SER A 39 6.38 -2.74 -16.84
N THR A 40 6.03 -1.47 -16.59
CA THR A 40 7.00 -0.48 -16.06
C THR A 40 6.83 -0.26 -14.57
N TYR A 41 7.96 -0.12 -13.86
CA TYR A 41 7.97 0.36 -12.48
C TYR A 41 7.43 1.79 -12.40
N VAL A 42 6.80 2.10 -11.27
CA VAL A 42 6.29 3.44 -10.94
C VAL A 42 7.24 4.13 -9.97
N ASP A 43 7.04 5.43 -9.78
CA ASP A 43 7.84 6.22 -8.84
C ASP A 43 7.76 5.64 -7.42
N VAL A 44 8.91 5.34 -6.84
CA VAL A 44 9.01 4.85 -5.45
C VAL A 44 8.50 5.93 -4.50
N GLN A 45 7.58 5.53 -3.62
CA GLN A 45 7.02 6.42 -2.61
C GLN A 45 7.78 6.24 -1.29
N ASN A 46 8.54 7.27 -0.90
CA ASN A 46 9.25 7.28 0.36
C ASN A 46 8.36 7.79 1.48
N PHE A 47 8.41 7.14 2.64
CA PHE A 47 7.72 7.57 3.86
C PHE A 47 8.54 7.18 5.09
N THR A 48 8.32 7.87 6.20
CA THR A 48 8.99 7.58 7.47
C THR A 48 8.10 6.72 8.35
N ASN A 49 8.67 5.67 8.94
CA ASN A 49 8.00 4.84 9.92
C ASN A 49 8.95 4.54 11.09
N ILE A 50 8.57 4.94 12.30
CA ILE A 50 9.39 4.73 13.51
C ILE A 50 9.06 3.43 14.24
N HIS A 51 8.02 2.70 13.80
CA HIS A 51 7.55 1.48 14.46
C HIS A 51 7.62 0.27 13.53
N ARG A 52 8.19 -0.84 14.01
CA ARG A 52 8.14 -2.11 13.27
C ARG A 52 6.82 -2.82 13.56
N PHE A 53 6.19 -3.34 12.52
CA PHE A 53 4.97 -4.14 12.61
C PHE A 53 5.19 -5.57 12.12
N LYS A 54 4.42 -6.52 12.68
CA LYS A 54 4.45 -7.94 12.29
C LYS A 54 3.62 -8.22 11.03
N SER A 55 2.57 -7.45 10.82
CA SER A 55 1.70 -7.55 9.65
C SER A 55 1.53 -6.20 8.99
N TYR A 56 1.42 -6.21 7.67
CA TYR A 56 1.20 -5.02 6.84
C TYR A 56 0.03 -5.26 5.90
N ARG A 57 -0.74 -4.22 5.62
CA ARG A 57 -1.73 -4.24 4.53
C ARG A 57 -1.62 -2.98 3.69
N PHE A 58 -1.85 -3.17 2.39
CA PHE A 58 -1.94 -2.10 1.41
C PHE A 58 -3.39 -1.99 0.95
N ILE A 59 -3.96 -0.79 1.02
CA ILE A 59 -5.32 -0.53 0.58
C ILE A 59 -5.28 0.51 -0.53
N MET A 60 -5.79 0.11 -1.69
CA MET A 60 -6.00 1.03 -2.81
C MET A 60 -7.29 1.80 -2.57
N THR A 61 -7.16 3.10 -2.35
CA THR A 61 -8.27 3.99 -1.98
C THR A 61 -8.95 4.64 -3.19
N SER A 62 -8.36 4.49 -4.37
CA SER A 62 -8.85 5.08 -5.62
C SER A 62 -8.37 4.26 -6.81
N GLN A 63 -9.18 4.19 -7.85
CA GLN A 63 -8.80 3.68 -9.16
C GLN A 63 -8.84 4.81 -10.19
N ARG A 64 -8.14 4.62 -11.32
CA ARG A 64 -8.22 5.55 -12.45
C ARG A 64 -9.42 5.22 -13.32
N ASP A 65 -10.18 6.25 -13.68
CA ASP A 65 -11.28 6.19 -14.65
C ASP A 65 -12.43 5.23 -14.25
N VAL A 66 -13.41 5.04 -15.13
CA VAL A 66 -14.48 4.04 -15.04
C VAL A 66 -13.98 2.69 -15.56
N ALA A 67 -12.80 2.27 -15.11
CA ALA A 67 -12.26 0.95 -15.45
C ALA A 67 -12.78 -0.10 -14.45
N THR A 68 -13.17 -1.26 -14.94
CA THR A 68 -13.69 -2.37 -14.12
C THR A 68 -12.60 -3.17 -13.41
N ASN A 69 -11.33 -2.95 -13.75
CA ASN A 69 -10.22 -3.79 -13.32
C ASN A 69 -9.02 -2.95 -12.89
N LEU A 70 -8.41 -3.35 -11.76
CA LEU A 70 -7.15 -2.83 -11.26
C LEU A 70 -6.15 -4.00 -11.22
N GLN A 71 -5.00 -3.84 -11.85
CA GLN A 71 -3.97 -4.90 -11.93
C GLN A 71 -2.63 -4.35 -11.46
N TYR A 72 -2.03 -5.03 -10.49
CA TYR A 72 -0.67 -4.81 -10.03
C TYR A 72 0.10 -6.10 -10.24
N SER A 73 1.23 -6.02 -10.95
CA SER A 73 2.08 -7.21 -11.14
C SER A 73 2.82 -7.57 -9.85
N GLU A 74 3.25 -6.57 -9.09
CA GLU A 74 4.04 -6.75 -7.88
C GLU A 74 3.99 -5.49 -7.00
N ALA A 75 4.19 -5.66 -5.69
CA ALA A 75 4.37 -4.56 -4.74
C ALA A 75 5.55 -4.87 -3.82
N HIS A 76 6.46 -3.91 -3.64
CA HIS A 76 7.63 -4.04 -2.78
C HIS A 76 7.52 -3.10 -1.59
N LEU A 77 7.80 -3.64 -0.40
CA LEU A 77 8.01 -2.86 0.82
C LEU A 77 9.48 -2.95 1.20
N LEU A 78 10.22 -1.87 0.97
CA LEU A 78 11.66 -1.81 1.24
C LEU A 78 11.88 -1.10 2.57
N GLY A 79 12.43 -1.83 3.54
CA GLY A 79 12.89 -1.28 4.81
C GLY A 79 14.40 -1.10 4.81
N TYR A 80 14.88 -0.01 5.41
CA TYR A 80 16.29 0.16 5.76
C TYR A 80 16.41 0.39 7.28
N VAL A 81 17.58 0.05 7.84
CA VAL A 81 17.91 0.22 9.27
C VAL A 81 19.02 1.24 9.39
#